data_AF-A0A2G6FS37-F1
#
_entry.id   AF-A0A2G6FS37-F1
#
_cell.length_a   1.000
_cell.length_b   1.000
_cell.length_c   1.000
_cell.angle_alpha   90.00
_cell.angle_beta   90.00
_cell.angle_gamma   90.00
#
_symmetry.space_group_name_H-M   'P 1'
#
loop_
_entity.id
_entity.type
_entity.pdbx_description
1 polymer ?
#
loop_
_entity_poly.entity_id
_entity_poly.type
_entity_poly.pdbx_seq_one_letter_code
_entity_poly.pdbx_strand_id
1 'polypeptide(L)'
;MEKAIALGFEGGIIFRNVRPVEVLLDELNSRNIEYVQVDPAKMKYGSWQLVLVFKDGETRKQYLDGQLEYEPVWVPGLRQEKQRINPLKAAKRAAKRGV
;
A
#
# COMPACT_ATOMS: atom_id res chain seq x y z
N MET A 1 0.03 20.54 -8.80
CA MET A 1 -0.56 19.24 -9.19
C MET A 1 -0.31 18.25 -8.08
N GLU A 2 -1.36 17.92 -7.34
CA GLU A 2 -1.30 16.94 -6.27
C GLU A 2 -1.32 15.53 -6.86
N LYS A 3 -0.41 14.68 -6.38
CA LYS A 3 -0.28 13.29 -6.84
C LYS A 3 -0.92 12.37 -5.81
N ALA A 4 -1.70 11.41 -6.29
CA ALA A 4 -2.35 10.40 -5.48
C ALA A 4 -1.86 8.99 -5.81
N ILE A 5 -1.99 8.11 -4.81
CA ILE A 5 -1.81 6.67 -4.93
C ILE A 5 -3.13 5.99 -4.55
N ALA A 6 -3.57 5.07 -5.40
CA ALA A 6 -4.71 4.20 -5.10
C ALA A 6 -4.23 2.89 -4.47
N LEU A 7 -4.76 2.57 -3.30
CA LEU A 7 -4.46 1.34 -2.56
C LEU A 7 -5.71 0.53 -2.36
N GLY A 8 -5.63 -0.77 -2.56
CA GLY A 8 -6.71 -1.67 -2.18
C GLY A 8 -6.70 -1.88 -0.69
N PHE A 9 -7.88 -1.75 -0.07
CA PHE A 9 -8.05 -1.93 1.37
C PHE A 9 -7.64 -3.34 1.85
N GLU A 10 -8.09 -4.39 1.16
CA GLU A 10 -7.96 -5.78 1.64
C GLU A 10 -6.58 -6.43 1.40
N GLY A 11 -5.78 -5.91 0.47
CA GLY A 11 -4.59 -6.62 -0.01
C GLY A 11 -3.25 -5.91 0.20
N GLY A 12 -3.26 -4.63 0.61
CA GLY A 12 -2.07 -3.79 0.54
C GLY A 12 -1.49 -3.64 -0.88
N ILE A 13 -2.23 -4.08 -1.90
CA ILE A 13 -1.85 -4.01 -3.30
C ILE A 13 -2.06 -2.58 -3.77
N ILE A 14 -1.01 -1.96 -4.30
CA ILE A 14 -1.08 -0.66 -4.97
C ILE A 14 -1.78 -0.90 -6.31
N PHE A 15 -3.05 -0.51 -6.42
CA PHE A 15 -3.86 -0.80 -7.60
C PHE A 15 -3.47 0.06 -8.80
N ARG A 16 -2.92 1.27 -8.60
CA ARG A 16 -2.54 2.17 -9.70
C ARG A 16 -1.31 3.01 -9.36
N ASN A 17 -0.44 3.16 -10.37
CA ASN A 17 0.73 4.05 -10.36
C ASN A 17 0.37 5.47 -9.87
N VAL A 18 1.36 6.19 -9.33
CA VAL A 18 1.26 7.60 -8.92
C VAL A 18 0.70 8.44 -10.08
N ARG A 19 -0.49 9.03 -9.91
CA ARG A 19 -1.19 9.83 -10.92
C ARG A 19 -1.80 11.10 -10.30
N PRO A 20 -2.21 12.10 -11.09
CA PRO A 20 -2.98 13.23 -10.58
C PRO A 20 -4.28 12.74 -9.91
N VAL A 21 -4.63 13.37 -8.78
CA VAL A 21 -5.79 12.99 -7.96
C VAL A 21 -7.09 13.03 -8.77
N GLU A 22 -7.31 14.11 -9.51
CA GLU A 22 -8.52 14.35 -10.31
C GLU A 22 -8.79 13.20 -11.28
N VAL A 23 -7.78 12.83 -12.08
CA VAL A 23 -7.86 11.72 -13.04
C VAL A 23 -8.20 10.39 -12.34
N LEU A 24 -7.66 10.19 -11.13
CA LEU A 24 -7.88 8.97 -10.38
C LEU A 24 -9.31 8.89 -9.85
N LEU A 25 -9.86 9.99 -9.34
CA LEU A 25 -11.25 10.06 -8.88
C LEU A 25 -12.23 9.87 -10.03
N ASP A 26 -11.97 10.50 -11.18
CA ASP A 26 -12.81 10.34 -12.38
C ASP A 26 -12.85 8.88 -12.86
N GLU A 27 -11.72 8.19 -12.84
CA GLU A 27 -11.66 6.77 -13.19
C GLU A 27 -12.38 5.87 -12.17
N LEU A 28 -12.39 6.23 -10.89
CA LEU A 28 -13.10 5.46 -9.85
C LEU A 28 -14.61 5.68 -9.95
N ASN A 29 -15.03 6.93 -10.13
CA ASN A 29 -16.42 7.32 -10.33
C ASN A 29 -17.00 6.68 -11.60
N SER A 30 -16.28 6.74 -12.73
CA SER A 30 -16.74 6.14 -13.99
C SER A 30 -16.88 4.61 -13.93
N ARG A 31 -16.19 3.96 -13.00
CA ARG A 31 -16.25 2.50 -12.80
C ARG A 31 -17.15 2.08 -11.63
N ASN A 32 -17.84 3.01 -10.97
CA ASN A 32 -18.61 2.77 -9.74
C ASN A 32 -17.80 2.00 -8.68
N ILE A 33 -16.55 2.38 -8.50
CA ILE A 33 -15.67 1.78 -7.50
C ILE A 33 -15.77 2.59 -6.21
N GLU A 34 -16.02 1.91 -5.09
CA GLU A 34 -16.09 2.54 -3.77
C GLU A 34 -14.71 2.99 -3.31
N TYR A 35 -14.59 4.24 -2.85
CA TYR A 35 -13.33 4.79 -2.37
C TYR A 35 -13.48 5.78 -1.21
N VAL A 36 -12.39 5.96 -0.47
CA VAL A 36 -12.25 6.98 0.58
C VAL A 36 -10.90 7.68 0.41
N GLN A 37 -10.92 9.01 0.43
CA GLN A 37 -9.69 9.79 0.52
C GLN A 37 -9.20 9.80 1.96
N VAL A 38 -7.93 9.49 2.15
CA VAL A 38 -7.28 9.49 3.46
C VAL A 38 -6.23 10.57 3.51
N ASP A 39 -6.19 11.25 4.65
CA ASP A 39 -5.18 12.26 4.94
C ASP A 39 -3.79 11.61 4.99
N PRO A 40 -2.83 12.03 4.13
CA PRO A 40 -1.46 11.52 4.15
C PRO A 40 -0.78 11.63 5.52
N ALA A 41 -1.11 12.67 6.29
CA ALA A 41 -0.51 12.90 7.60
C ALA A 41 -0.78 11.76 8.58
N LYS A 42 -1.98 11.15 8.51
CA LYS A 42 -2.39 10.05 9.38
C LYS A 42 -1.68 8.73 9.05
N MET A 43 -1.37 8.50 7.78
CA MET A 43 -0.86 7.22 7.29
C MET A 43 0.66 7.18 7.06
N LYS A 44 1.39 8.28 7.32
CA LYS A 44 2.85 8.38 7.12
C LYS A 44 3.32 8.14 5.67
N TYR A 45 2.48 8.39 4.66
CA TYR A 45 2.87 8.28 3.23
C TYR A 45 3.55 9.55 2.68
N GLY A 46 4.00 10.45 3.56
CA GLY A 46 4.69 11.68 3.15
C GLY A 46 3.74 12.67 2.47
N SER A 47 4.12 13.16 1.28
CA SER A 47 3.42 14.24 0.57
C SER A 47 2.38 13.77 -0.46
N TRP A 48 2.11 12.46 -0.55
CA TRP A 48 1.18 11.90 -1.53
C TRP A 48 -0.20 11.70 -0.95
N GLN A 49 -1.23 12.16 -1.65
CA GLN A 49 -2.60 11.87 -1.25
C GLN A 49 -2.92 10.38 -1.43
N LEU A 50 -3.75 9.85 -0.54
CA LEU A 50 -4.11 8.44 -0.53
C LEU A 50 -5.57 8.27 -0.85
N VAL A 51 -5.84 7.33 -1.74
CA VAL A 51 -7.19 6.89 -2.05
C VAL A 51 -7.28 5.41 -1.72
N LEU A 52 -8.02 5.07 -0.68
CA LEU A 52 -8.35 3.70 -0.34
C LEU A 52 -9.51 3.26 -1.21
N VAL A 53 -9.33 2.14 -1.91
CA VAL A 53 -10.30 1.51 -2.78
C VAL A 53 -10.86 0.29 -2.07
N PHE A 54 -12.18 0.22 -2.01
CA PHE A 54 -12.94 -0.85 -1.40
C PHE A 54 -13.57 -1.72 -2.47
N LYS A 55 -13.68 -3.01 -2.18
CA LYS A 55 -14.35 -3.97 -3.05
C LYS A 55 -15.87 -3.85 -2.97
N ASP A 56 -16.37 -3.59 -1.76
CA ASP A 56 -17.79 -3.60 -1.43
C ASP A 56 -18.16 -2.37 -0.58
N GLY A 57 -19.40 -1.89 -0.72
CA GLY A 57 -19.87 -0.73 0.05
C GLY A 57 -19.98 -0.99 1.56
N GLU A 58 -20.12 -2.25 1.96
CA GLU A 58 -20.16 -2.65 3.37
C GLU A 58 -18.81 -2.44 4.07
N THR A 59 -17.70 -2.81 3.43
CA THR A 59 -16.35 -2.61 3.98
C THR A 59 -16.00 -1.13 4.04
N ARG A 60 -16.46 -0.33 3.07
CA ARG A 60 -16.37 1.14 3.14
C ARG A 60 -17.10 1.69 4.37
N LYS A 61 -18.32 1.23 4.66
CA LYS A 61 -19.08 1.66 5.84
C LYS A 61 -18.38 1.27 7.14
N GLN A 62 -17.95 0.02 7.27
CA GLN A 62 -17.21 -0.46 8.45
C GLN A 62 -15.92 0.34 8.69
N TYR A 63 -15.23 0.76 7.64
CA TYR A 63 -14.07 1.65 7.75
C TYR A 63 -14.45 3.05 8.24
N LEU A 64 -15.53 3.64 7.70
CA LEU A 64 -16.01 4.96 8.13
C LEU A 64 -16.55 4.95 9.58
N ASP A 65 -17.16 3.84 9.98
CA ASP A 65 -17.67 3.62 11.34
C ASP A 65 -16.54 3.31 12.35
N GLY A 66 -15.29 3.23 11.89
CA GLY A 66 -14.12 2.96 12.73
C GLY A 66 -14.03 1.51 13.22
N GLN A 67 -14.81 0.59 12.65
CA GLN A 67 -14.79 -0.83 12.99
C GLN A 67 -13.61 -1.56 12.34
N LEU A 68 -13.10 -1.02 11.22
CA LEU A 68 -11.95 -1.55 10.51
C LEU A 68 -10.87 -0.47 10.40
N GLU A 69 -9.64 -0.85 10.73
CA GLU A 69 -8.46 -0.03 10.47
C GLU A 69 -7.72 -0.56 9.23
N TYR A 70 -7.24 0.35 8.40
CA TYR A 70 -6.36 -0.02 7.30
C TYR A 70 -4.96 -0.25 7.84
N GLU A 71 -4.50 -1.51 7.83
CA GLU A 71 -3.12 -1.85 8.14
C GLU A 71 -2.33 -2.11 6.84
N PRO A 72 -1.40 -1.20 6.45
CA PRO A 72 -0.60 -1.43 5.27
C PRO A 72 0.42 -2.55 5.53
N VAL A 73 0.23 -3.69 4.86
CA VAL A 73 1.10 -4.89 4.96
C VAL A 73 2.55 -4.62 4.54
N TRP A 74 2.80 -3.55 3.78
CA TRP A 74 4.10 -3.23 3.19
C TRP A 74 4.93 -2.24 4.02
N VAL A 75 4.46 -1.75 5.18
CA VAL A 75 5.21 -0.79 6.01
C VAL A 75 6.57 -1.40 6.41
N PRO A 76 7.70 -0.71 6.16
CA PRO A 76 9.02 -1.18 6.55
C PRO A 76 9.08 -1.40 8.07
N GLY A 77 9.23 -2.65 8.50
CA GLY A 77 9.26 -3.03 9.92
C GLY A 77 8.27 -4.12 10.32
N LEU A 78 7.20 -4.35 9.55
CA LEU A 78 6.23 -5.42 9.82
C LEU A 78 6.69 -6.81 9.33
N ARG A 79 7.65 -6.88 8.41
CA ARG A 79 8.30 -8.14 8.03
C ARG A 79 9.24 -8.60 9.15
N GLN A 80 8.68 -9.28 10.16
CA GLN A 80 9.45 -10.05 11.14
C GLN A 80 10.00 -11.37 10.61
N GLU A 81 10.03 -11.57 9.28
CA GLU A 81 10.80 -12.68 8.73
C GLU A 81 12.28 -12.40 8.98
N LYS A 82 12.81 -13.01 10.06
CA LYS A 82 14.24 -13.19 10.25
C LYS A 82 14.78 -13.80 8.97
N GLN A 83 15.40 -12.99 8.12
CA GLN A 83 16.11 -13.48 6.94
C GLN A 83 17.15 -14.48 7.42
N ARG A 84 16.85 -15.78 7.30
CA ARG A 84 17.79 -16.83 7.65
C ARG A 84 18.87 -16.82 6.58
N ILE A 85 20.04 -16.30 6.91
CA ILE A 85 21.21 -16.38 6.04
C ILE A 85 21.53 -17.86 5.86
N ASN A 86 21.45 -18.35 4.63
CA ASN A 86 21.89 -19.71 4.32
C ASN A 86 23.43 -19.75 4.35
N PRO A 87 24.05 -20.50 5.28
CA PRO A 87 25.50 -20.50 5.47
C PRO A 87 26.26 -21.01 4.23
N LEU A 88 25.69 -21.95 3.47
CA LEU A 88 26.31 -22.46 2.23
C LEU A 88 26.36 -21.40 1.12
N LYS A 89 25.31 -20.57 1.02
CA LYS A 89 25.31 -19.43 0.09
C LYS A 89 26.29 -18.34 0.52
N ALA A 90 26.43 -18.09 1.83
CA ALA A 90 27.40 -17.13 2.35
C ALA A 90 28.84 -17.59 2.09
N ALA A 91 29.16 -18.85 2.37
CA ALA A 91 30.48 -19.43 2.11
C ALA A 91 30.84 -19.40 0.62
N LYS A 92 29.91 -19.76 -0.28
CA LYS A 92 30.13 -19.68 -1.74
C LYS A 92 30.42 -18.25 -2.22
N ARG A 93 29.76 -17.24 -1.64
CA ARG A 93 30.03 -15.83 -1.96
C ARG A 93 31.37 -15.35 -1.41
N ALA A 94 31.77 -15.80 -0.23
CA ALA A 94 33.07 -15.48 0.36
C ALA A 94 34.21 -16.07 -0.47
N ALA A 95 34.11 -17.35 -0.87
CA ALA A 95 35.10 -18.00 -1.72
C ALA A 95 35.25 -17.31 -3.10
N LYS A 96 34.15 -16.79 -3.67
CA LYS A 96 34.19 -16.06 -4.95
C LYS A 96 34.80 -14.65 -4.84
N ARG A 97 34.88 -14.08 -3.64
CA ARG A 97 35.49 -12.75 -3.40
C ARG A 97 36.95 -12.83 -2.90
N GLY A 98 37.42 -14.02 -2.54
CA GLY A 98 38.77 -14.27 -2.05
C GLY A 98 39.78 -14.68 -3.13
N VAL A 99 39.43 -14.52 -4.41
CA VAL A 99 40.33 -14.67 -5.58
C VAL A 99 40.42 -13.32 -6.28
#